data_AF-A0A6V8E823-F1
#
_entry.id   AF-A0A6V8E823-F1
#
_cell.length_a   1.000
_cell.length_b   1.000
_cell.length_c   1.000
_cell.angle_alpha   90.00
_cell.angle_beta   90.00
_cell.angle_gamma   90.00
#
_symmetry.space_group_name_H-M   'P 1'
#
loop_
_entity.id
_entity.type
_entity.pdbx_description
1 polymer ?
#
loop_
_entity_poly.entity_id
_entity_poly.type
_entity_poly.pdbx_seq_one_letter_code
_entity_poly.pdbx_strand_id
1 'polypeptide(L)'
;MSSVNSDAVAQKLMALEGGEDAETFSSGMGAISATLMALLNQGDHMVASADIYGGTYGLLTEEFPRFGISTTMADMRDPASYEAAIQENTKLL
;
A
#
# COMPACT_ATOMS: atom_id res chain seq x y z
N MET A 1 16.31 -13.11 0.33
CA MET A 1 17.78 -13.01 0.23
C MET A 1 18.06 -12.20 -1.01
N SER A 2 18.66 -11.02 -0.88
CA SER A 2 18.95 -10.18 -2.05
C SER A 2 20.06 -10.81 -2.90
N SER A 3 19.98 -10.60 -4.20
CA SER A 3 20.98 -10.95 -5.19
C SER A 3 21.63 -9.69 -5.76
N VAL A 4 22.83 -9.84 -6.32
CA VAL A 4 23.51 -8.73 -7.02
C VAL A 4 22.67 -8.09 -8.13
N ASN A 5 21.77 -8.85 -8.74
CA ASN A 5 20.87 -8.35 -9.78
C ASN A 5 19.72 -7.52 -9.19
N SER A 6 19.11 -7.96 -8.08
CA SER A 6 18.06 -7.19 -7.40
C SER A 6 18.61 -5.90 -6.80
N ASP A 7 19.81 -5.94 -6.22
CA ASP A 7 20.48 -4.75 -5.68
C ASP A 7 20.76 -3.71 -6.77
N ALA A 8 21.22 -4.15 -7.95
CA ALA A 8 21.46 -3.25 -9.07
C ALA A 8 20.17 -2.58 -9.59
N VAL A 9 19.03 -3.27 -9.53
CA VAL A 9 17.72 -2.68 -9.88
C VAL A 9 17.29 -1.69 -8.80
N ALA A 10 17.39 -2.05 -7.53
CA ALA A 10 17.07 -1.17 -6.40
C ALA A 10 17.87 0.15 -6.47
N GLN A 11 19.18 0.08 -6.72
CA GLN A 11 20.03 1.26 -6.90
C GLN A 11 19.57 2.18 -8.03
N LYS A 12 19.11 1.61 -9.15
CA LYS A 12 18.58 2.40 -10.26
C LYS A 12 17.24 3.03 -9.92
N LEU A 13 16.36 2.31 -9.23
CA LEU A 13 15.07 2.85 -8.78
C LEU A 13 15.27 4.00 -7.80
N MET A 14 16.16 3.85 -6.81
CA MET A 14 16.53 4.93 -5.89
C MET A 14 17.00 6.18 -6.64
N ALA A 15 17.88 6.03 -7.63
CA ALA A 15 18.39 7.15 -8.42
C ALA A 15 17.33 7.82 -9.30
N LEU A 16 16.31 7.07 -9.76
CA LEU A 16 15.24 7.60 -10.61
C LEU A 16 14.12 8.27 -9.80
N GLU A 17 13.72 7.66 -8.69
CA GLU A 17 12.63 8.14 -7.83
C GLU A 17 13.10 9.13 -6.75
N GLY A 18 14.43 9.24 -6.54
CA GLY A 18 15.02 10.05 -5.47
C GLY A 18 14.81 9.48 -4.07
N GLY A 19 14.52 8.18 -3.96
CA GLY A 19 14.32 7.48 -2.70
C GLY A 19 15.64 7.11 -1.98
N GLU A 20 15.58 6.96 -0.65
CA GLU A 20 16.72 6.59 0.19
C GLU A 20 17.08 5.10 0.11
N ASP A 21 16.08 4.25 -0.13
CA ASP A 21 16.21 2.79 -0.27
C ASP A 21 15.18 2.24 -1.27
N ALA A 22 15.38 1.02 -1.76
CA ALA A 22 14.42 0.32 -2.61
C ALA A 22 14.51 -1.21 -2.46
N GLU A 23 13.37 -1.87 -2.57
CA GLU A 23 13.27 -3.32 -2.48
C GLU A 23 12.60 -3.91 -3.73
N THR A 24 13.04 -5.11 -4.12
CA THR A 24 12.49 -5.82 -5.28
C THR A 24 11.64 -7.01 -4.85
N PHE A 25 10.46 -7.16 -5.44
CA PHE A 25 9.50 -8.22 -5.11
C PHE A 25 9.25 -9.13 -6.31
N SER A 26 8.73 -10.34 -6.04
CA SER A 26 8.40 -11.31 -7.09
C SER A 26 7.26 -10.86 -8.01
N SER A 27 6.43 -9.91 -7.56
CA SER A 27 5.35 -9.29 -8.33
C SER A 27 4.95 -7.94 -7.73
N GLY A 28 4.18 -7.14 -8.48
CA GLY A 28 3.59 -5.90 -7.97
C GLY A 28 2.68 -6.13 -6.76
N MET A 29 1.86 -7.19 -6.77
CA MET A 29 1.03 -7.54 -5.60
C MET A 29 1.89 -7.97 -4.41
N GLY A 30 3.05 -8.58 -4.63
CA GLY A 30 4.01 -8.88 -3.57
C GLY A 30 4.58 -7.62 -2.92
N ALA A 31 4.86 -6.57 -3.71
CA ALA A 31 5.29 -5.28 -3.20
C ALA A 31 4.17 -4.61 -2.38
N ILE A 32 2.96 -4.50 -2.97
CA ILE A 32 1.81 -3.86 -2.34
C ILE A 32 1.45 -4.55 -1.02
N SER A 33 1.29 -5.87 -1.03
CA SER A 33 0.89 -6.59 0.18
C SER A 33 1.96 -6.55 1.27
N ALA A 34 3.24 -6.67 0.92
CA ALA A 34 4.32 -6.59 1.88
C ALA A 34 4.42 -5.20 2.52
N THR A 35 4.33 -4.13 1.73
CA THR A 35 4.34 -2.75 2.25
C THR A 35 3.17 -2.51 3.18
N LEU A 36 1.96 -2.88 2.78
CA LEU A 36 0.76 -2.67 3.60
C LEU A 36 0.81 -3.48 4.90
N MET A 37 1.22 -4.74 4.86
CA MET A 37 1.36 -5.60 6.05
C MET A 37 2.50 -5.15 6.97
N ALA A 38 3.51 -4.45 6.45
CA ALA A 38 4.58 -3.88 7.28
C ALA A 38 4.12 -2.62 8.05
N LEU A 39 3.12 -1.89 7.52
CA LEU A 39 2.66 -0.62 8.07
C LEU A 39 1.37 -0.74 8.90
N LEU A 40 0.55 -1.77 8.64
CA LEU A 40 -0.77 -1.94 9.23
C LEU A 40 -0.83 -3.17 10.13
N ASN A 41 -1.48 -3.00 11.27
CA ASN A 41 -1.76 -4.04 12.25
C ASN A 41 -3.27 -4.21 12.45
N GLN A 42 -3.66 -5.27 13.16
CA GLN A 42 -5.05 -5.45 13.59
C GLN A 42 -5.56 -4.19 14.33
N GLY A 43 -6.73 -3.71 13.92
CA GLY A 43 -7.37 -2.53 14.46
C GLY A 43 -6.99 -1.22 13.74
N ASP A 44 -6.01 -1.24 12.84
CA ASP A 44 -5.68 -0.08 12.01
C ASP A 44 -6.69 0.11 10.87
N HIS A 45 -6.80 1.36 10.44
CA HIS A 45 -7.61 1.79 9.31
C HIS A 45 -6.72 2.40 8.21
N MET A 46 -7.12 2.25 6.95
CA MET A 46 -6.55 3.01 5.83
C MET A 46 -7.64 3.61 4.93
N VAL A 47 -7.31 4.71 4.27
CA VAL A 47 -8.12 5.25 3.17
C VAL A 47 -7.48 4.81 1.87
N ALA A 48 -8.26 4.51 0.84
CA ALA A 48 -7.75 4.20 -0.49
C ALA A 48 -8.71 4.70 -1.58
N SER A 49 -8.22 4.89 -2.79
CA SER A 49 -9.08 5.20 -3.94
C SER A 49 -9.96 3.99 -4.32
N ALA A 50 -11.22 4.25 -4.72
CA ALA A 50 -12.05 3.24 -5.37
C ALA A 50 -11.52 2.84 -6.76
N ASP A 51 -10.77 3.73 -7.42
CA ASP A 51 -10.21 3.55 -8.76
C ASP A 51 -8.79 2.96 -8.73
N ILE A 52 -8.62 1.82 -8.06
CA ILE A 52 -7.33 1.12 -7.94
C ILE A 52 -7.30 -0.20 -8.72
N TYR A 53 -6.11 -0.77 -8.88
CA TYR A 53 -5.95 -2.10 -9.49
C TYR A 53 -6.83 -3.14 -8.79
N GLY A 54 -7.60 -3.92 -9.56
CA GLY A 54 -8.62 -4.83 -9.01
C GLY A 54 -8.09 -5.87 -8.03
N GLY A 55 -6.84 -6.33 -8.19
CA GLY A 55 -6.21 -7.23 -7.22
C GLY A 55 -5.93 -6.53 -5.88
N THR A 56 -5.57 -5.25 -5.90
CA THR A 56 -5.43 -4.43 -4.68
C THR A 56 -6.78 -4.16 -4.06
N TYR A 57 -7.81 -3.87 -4.87
CA TYR A 57 -9.17 -3.71 -4.37
C TYR A 57 -9.63 -4.94 -3.58
N GLY A 58 -9.51 -6.15 -4.17
CA GLY A 58 -9.86 -7.40 -3.48
C GLY A 58 -9.02 -7.66 -2.22
N LEU A 59 -7.72 -7.33 -2.24
CA LEU A 59 -6.88 -7.41 -1.04
C LEU A 59 -7.43 -6.56 0.11
N LEU A 60 -7.83 -5.31 -0.18
CA LEU A 60 -8.31 -4.36 0.81
C LEU A 60 -9.73 -4.64 1.31
N THR A 61 -10.61 -5.15 0.46
CA THR A 61 -12.03 -5.36 0.79
C THR A 61 -12.36 -6.78 1.25
N GLU A 62 -11.59 -7.78 0.86
CA GLU A 62 -11.89 -9.19 1.16
C GLU A 62 -10.87 -9.81 2.12
N GLU A 63 -9.57 -9.55 1.91
CA GLU A 63 -8.52 -10.20 2.71
C GLU A 63 -8.16 -9.43 3.97
N PHE A 64 -7.94 -8.12 3.88
CA PHE A 64 -7.53 -7.28 5.02
C PHE A 64 -8.52 -7.24 6.19
N PRO A 65 -9.85 -7.27 5.97
CA PRO A 65 -10.80 -7.40 7.06
C PRO A 65 -10.61 -8.68 7.89
N ARG A 66 -10.08 -9.76 7.28
CA ARG A 66 -9.79 -11.03 7.97
C ARG A 66 -8.58 -10.90 8.92
N PHE A 67 -7.69 -9.95 8.65
CA PHE A 67 -6.59 -9.55 9.54
C PHE A 67 -6.99 -8.45 10.54
N GLY A 68 -8.25 -8.02 10.50
CA GLY A 68 -8.78 -6.93 11.34
C GLY A 68 -8.30 -5.55 10.94
N ILE A 69 -7.87 -5.37 9.69
CA ILE A 69 -7.52 -4.08 9.09
C ILE A 69 -8.74 -3.59 8.29
N SER A 70 -9.18 -2.36 8.53
CA SER A 70 -10.32 -1.76 7.82
C SER A 70 -9.87 -0.76 6.76
N THR A 71 -10.66 -0.62 5.69
CA THR A 71 -10.39 0.33 4.62
C THR A 71 -11.65 1.13 4.28
N THR A 72 -11.52 2.45 4.14
CA THR A 72 -12.55 3.30 3.52
C THR A 72 -12.14 3.64 2.09
N MET A 73 -13.03 3.39 1.13
CA MET A 73 -12.80 3.74 -0.28
C MET A 73 -13.29 5.17 -0.56
N ALA A 74 -12.38 6.06 -0.92
CA ALA A 74 -12.62 7.47 -1.23
C ALA A 74 -12.63 7.73 -2.76
N ASP A 75 -13.27 8.81 -3.20
CA ASP A 75 -13.29 9.22 -4.61
C ASP A 75 -12.06 10.08 -4.90
N MET A 76 -11.17 9.62 -5.78
CA MET A 76 -9.95 10.33 -6.15
C MET A 76 -10.20 11.71 -6.77
N ARG A 77 -11.41 11.96 -7.28
CA ARG A 77 -11.81 13.24 -7.89
C ARG A 77 -12.38 14.21 -6.86
N ASP A 78 -12.64 13.76 -5.63
CA ASP A 78 -13.11 14.58 -4.53
C ASP A 78 -12.13 14.49 -3.35
N PRO A 79 -11.15 15.40 -3.25
CA PRO A 79 -10.22 15.43 -2.12
C PRO A 79 -10.89 15.54 -0.75
N ALA A 80 -12.09 16.13 -0.66
CA ALA A 80 -12.81 16.21 0.62
C ALA A 80 -13.31 14.84 1.10
N SER A 81 -13.47 13.88 0.19
CA SER A 81 -13.84 12.50 0.55
C SER A 81 -12.72 11.77 1.30
N TYR A 82 -11.45 12.09 1.02
CA TYR A 82 -10.31 11.54 1.77
C TYR A 82 -10.29 12.10 3.19
N GLU A 83 -10.39 13.42 3.34
CA GLU A 83 -10.41 14.07 4.66
C GLU A 83 -11.56 13.53 5.52
N ALA A 84 -12.75 13.38 4.95
CA ALA A 84 -13.91 12.84 5.66
C ALA A 84 -13.77 11.35 6.03
N ALA A 85 -12.92 10.60 5.34
CA ALA A 85 -12.66 9.19 5.59
C ALA A 85 -11.59 8.95 6.66
N ILE A 86 -10.82 9.97 7.05
CA ILE A 86 -9.79 9.84 8.09
C ILE A 86 -10.45 9.64 9.47
N GLN A 87 -10.01 8.56 10.12
CA GLN A 87 -10.36 8.16 11.49
C GLN A 87 -9.13 8.24 12.41
N GLU A 88 -9.32 8.23 13.73
CA GLU A 88 -8.22 8.29 14.72
C GLU A 88 -7.17 7.17 14.56
N ASN A 89 -7.61 5.99 14.13
CA ASN A 89 -6.77 4.83 13.87
C ASN A 89 -6.27 4.75 12.41
N THR A 90 -6.40 5.80 11.60
CA THR A 90 -5.91 5.80 10.21
C THR A 90 -4.39 5.87 10.18
N LYS A 91 -3.75 4.93 9.48
CA LYS A 91 -2.28 4.86 9.36
C LYS A 91 -1.76 5.10 7.95
N LEU A 92 -2.63 4.97 6.94
CA LEU A 92 -2.25 5.03 5.53
C LEU A 92 -3.39 5.62 4.68
N LEU A 93 -3.04 6.32 3.59
CA LEU A 93 -3.94 6.94 2.61
C LEU A 93 -3.60 6.46 1.19
#